data_AF-A0A5C8T0E9-F1
#
_entry.id   AF-A0A5C8T0E9-F1
#
_cell.length_a   1.000
_cell.length_b   1.000
_cell.length_c   1.000
_cell.angle_alpha   90.00
_cell.angle_beta   90.00
_cell.angle_gamma   90.00
#
_symmetry.space_group_name_H-M   'P 1'
#
loop_
_entity.id
_entity.type
_entity.pdbx_description
1 polymer ?
#
loop_
_entity_poly.entity_id
_entity_poly.type
_entity_poly.pdbx_seq_one_letter_code
_entity_poly.pdbx_strand_id
1 'polypeptide(L)'
;MARLKGDTIPLLRRLWREWLSPHRGTLAVVLVLIALVGASTGLYPALIKGAFDAFDRKDSGALAYGPLIVIVVTSVRGFALFGQTVLTNRVVTRVEADMQAALYGHLIDADLAQLGRESPAAFTQRFTTDFAFIKEALTRISTVLLRDVAMLVGLVAALIWMDPVLTGVAAVTVPFVAGPIGKIGKKLRRVSTTTQEQMGATASLISESLQGVRIAKTYAMEGYLKGRAADALDSVRRLKMKAANARGRLDPLLEVGGGFAVAAVLMLVGQRVMAGERTVGDFTGYVAALLLAAQPARALGTLNAILQEAAAALTRYFALMDEAPTIREAPGAKALKPGPGEIAYRNLQFRYRADAPALEGIDLVVPAGSTTALVGRSGSGKSSLLNLVPRLYDATGGTVAIDGQDVRGVTLSSLRAAVAVVSQEVVLFDDTIAANIGFGRPGAKMLEIMAAAEAAAAHGFVSRLP
;
A
#
# COMPACT_ATOMS: atom_id res chain seq x y z
N MET A 1 -18.88 -13.21 -3.82
CA MET A 1 -18.07 -11.98 -3.68
C MET A 1 -18.98 -10.77 -3.52
N ALA A 2 -19.57 -10.62 -2.33
CA ALA A 2 -20.57 -9.61 -2.04
C ALA A 2 -20.05 -8.61 -0.99
N ARG A 3 -20.31 -7.32 -1.26
CA ARG A 3 -20.37 -6.18 -0.32
C ARG A 3 -19.07 -5.69 0.35
N LEU A 4 -18.51 -4.63 -0.25
CA LEU A 4 -17.79 -3.55 0.43
C LEU A 4 -18.73 -2.75 1.37
N LYS A 5 -19.37 -3.42 2.33
CA LYS A 5 -20.05 -2.79 3.46
C LYS A 5 -19.38 -3.28 4.73
N GLY A 6 -18.38 -2.53 5.17
CA GLY A 6 -17.58 -2.80 6.35
C GLY A 6 -16.48 -1.76 6.49
N ASP A 7 -16.87 -0.49 6.59
CA ASP A 7 -16.15 0.57 7.28
C ASP A 7 -14.63 0.69 7.02
N THR A 8 -14.27 1.39 5.94
CA THR A 8 -12.90 1.88 5.68
C THR A 8 -12.37 2.78 6.81
N ILE A 9 -13.27 3.38 7.57
CA ILE A 9 -12.97 4.29 8.69
C ILE A 9 -12.15 3.59 9.80
N PRO A 10 -12.54 2.42 10.35
CA PRO A 10 -11.73 1.58 11.22
C PRO A 10 -10.32 1.31 10.71
N LEU A 11 -10.16 0.95 9.42
CA LEU A 11 -8.84 0.70 8.83
C LEU A 11 -7.98 1.96 8.85
N LEU A 12 -8.56 3.11 8.47
CA LEU A 12 -7.86 4.39 8.51
C LEU A 12 -7.57 4.84 9.95
N ARG A 13 -8.47 4.58 10.90
CA ARG A 13 -8.28 4.87 12.32
C ARG A 13 -7.17 4.02 12.91
N ARG A 14 -7.08 2.76 12.50
CA ARG A 14 -6.02 1.84 12.87
C ARG A 14 -4.68 2.27 12.29
N LEU A 15 -4.63 2.56 10.98
CA LEU A 15 -3.46 3.12 10.31
C LEU A 15 -2.97 4.40 11.01
N TRP A 16 -3.90 5.28 11.38
CA TRP A 16 -3.58 6.48 12.13
C TRP A 16 -2.96 6.15 13.49
N ARG A 17 -3.61 5.30 14.28
CA ARG A 17 -3.17 4.97 15.64
C ARG A 17 -1.81 4.27 15.65
N GLU A 18 -1.64 3.26 14.81
CA GLU A 18 -0.46 2.38 14.84
C GLU A 18 0.74 2.97 14.11
N TRP A 19 0.52 3.68 12.99
CA TRP A 19 1.63 4.08 12.11
C TRP A 19 1.82 5.59 11.96
N LEU A 20 0.75 6.39 11.91
CA LEU A 20 0.87 7.86 11.71
C LEU A 20 1.01 8.64 13.01
N SER A 21 0.42 8.17 14.12
CA SER A 21 0.40 8.87 15.41
C SER A 21 1.79 9.17 16.00
N PRO A 22 2.83 8.32 15.80
CA PRO A 22 4.20 8.65 16.21
C PRO A 22 4.73 9.91 15.50
N HIS A 23 4.24 10.22 14.31
CA HIS A 23 4.66 11.36 13.48
C HIS A 23 3.73 12.57 13.60
N ARG A 24 2.85 12.63 14.62
CA ARG A 24 1.87 13.70 14.83
C ARG A 24 2.47 15.12 14.81
N GLY A 25 3.69 15.30 15.32
CA GLY A 25 4.37 16.60 15.31
C GLY A 25 4.67 17.09 13.90
N THR A 26 5.28 16.24 13.07
CA THR A 26 5.56 16.55 11.67
C THR A 26 4.29 16.71 10.85
N LEU A 27 3.28 15.87 11.09
CA LEU A 27 1.97 16.00 10.44
C LEU A 27 1.26 17.30 10.80
N ALA A 28 1.38 17.78 12.03
CA ALA A 28 0.87 19.09 12.42
C ALA A 28 1.58 20.23 11.66
N VAL A 29 2.91 20.15 11.49
CA VAL A 29 3.64 21.11 10.65
C VAL A 29 3.16 21.05 9.20
N VAL A 30 2.95 19.86 8.63
CA VAL A 30 2.39 19.70 7.28
C VAL A 30 1.02 20.37 7.17
N LEU A 31 0.14 20.20 8.15
CA LEU A 31 -1.16 20.87 8.18
C LEU A 31 -1.06 22.39 8.25
N VAL A 32 -0.10 22.92 9.03
CA VAL A 32 0.17 24.37 9.08
C VAL A 32 0.65 24.88 7.72
N LEU A 33 1.55 24.15 7.05
CA LEU A 33 2.01 24.51 5.70
C LEU A 33 0.87 24.45 4.67
N ILE A 34 0.00 23.45 4.77
CA ILE A 34 -1.22 23.35 3.93
C ILE A 34 -2.13 24.57 4.16
N ALA A 35 -2.37 24.95 5.42
CA ALA A 35 -3.18 26.11 5.76
C ALA A 35 -2.53 27.41 5.23
N LEU A 36 -1.21 27.55 5.35
CA LEU A 36 -0.45 28.67 4.80
C LEU A 36 -0.54 28.73 3.27
N VAL A 37 -0.51 27.59 2.58
CA VAL A 37 -0.75 27.51 1.14
C VAL A 37 -2.17 27.93 0.78
N GLY A 38 -3.18 27.49 1.55
CA GLY A 38 -4.57 27.90 1.36
C GLY A 38 -4.77 29.41 1.55
N ALA A 39 -4.26 29.95 2.65
CA ALA A 39 -4.34 31.38 3.00
C ALA A 39 -3.61 32.25 1.98
N SER A 40 -2.37 31.90 1.61
CA SER A 40 -1.60 32.62 0.59
C SER A 40 -2.30 32.57 -0.78
N THR A 41 -2.93 31.45 -1.13
CA THR A 41 -3.72 31.32 -2.38
C THR A 41 -4.95 32.24 -2.37
N GLY A 42 -5.68 32.32 -1.25
CA GLY A 42 -6.80 33.25 -1.07
C GLY A 42 -6.39 34.73 -1.08
N LEU A 43 -5.13 35.02 -0.72
CA LEU A 43 -4.59 36.39 -0.72
C LEU A 43 -4.30 36.93 -2.13
N TYR A 44 -4.03 36.06 -3.12
CA TYR A 44 -3.71 36.50 -4.51
C TYR A 44 -4.77 37.42 -5.12
N PRO A 45 -6.07 37.06 -5.11
CA PRO A 45 -7.13 37.95 -5.56
C PRO A 45 -7.08 39.34 -4.93
N ALA A 46 -6.86 39.42 -3.62
CA ALA A 46 -6.82 40.69 -2.90
C ALA A 46 -5.59 41.53 -3.29
N LEU A 47 -4.44 40.89 -3.54
CA LEU A 47 -3.26 41.57 -4.08
C LEU A 47 -3.49 42.11 -5.49
N ILE A 48 -4.15 41.34 -6.36
CA ILE A 48 -4.51 41.78 -7.71
C ILE A 48 -5.44 42.98 -7.62
N LYS A 49 -6.51 42.90 -6.82
CA LYS A 49 -7.42 44.02 -6.57
C LYS A 49 -6.66 45.26 -6.12
N GLY A 50 -5.83 45.14 -5.08
CA GLY A 50 -5.08 46.26 -4.53
C GLY A 50 -4.11 46.90 -5.52
N ALA A 51 -3.48 46.10 -6.39
CA ALA A 51 -2.59 46.60 -7.42
C ALA A 51 -3.34 47.44 -8.47
N PHE A 52 -4.50 46.96 -8.96
CA PHE A 52 -5.32 47.71 -9.91
C PHE A 52 -5.91 48.98 -9.29
N ASP A 53 -6.38 48.92 -8.05
CA ASP A 53 -6.87 50.11 -7.32
C ASP A 53 -5.77 51.18 -7.14
N ALA A 54 -4.54 50.74 -6.89
CA ALA A 54 -3.39 51.63 -6.80
C ALA A 54 -3.01 52.27 -8.14
N PHE A 55 -3.13 51.53 -9.25
CA PHE A 55 -2.90 52.07 -10.59
C PHE A 55 -3.93 53.14 -10.95
N ASP A 56 -5.21 52.90 -10.65
CA ASP A 56 -6.28 53.88 -10.85
C ASP A 56 -6.03 55.17 -10.04
N ARG A 57 -5.52 55.04 -8.80
CA ARG A 57 -5.17 56.17 -7.92
C ARG A 57 -3.82 56.81 -8.24
N LYS A 58 -3.03 56.26 -9.17
CA LYS A 58 -1.65 56.68 -9.49
C LYS A 58 -0.74 56.71 -8.26
N ASP A 59 -0.91 55.76 -7.35
CA ASP A 59 -0.15 55.67 -6.10
C ASP A 59 1.28 55.17 -6.36
N SER A 60 2.24 56.09 -6.32
CA SER A 60 3.67 55.80 -6.49
C SER A 60 4.27 54.87 -5.42
N GLY A 61 3.72 54.85 -4.21
CA GLY A 61 4.18 53.97 -3.13
C GLY A 61 3.78 52.51 -3.36
N ALA A 62 2.54 52.29 -3.77
CA ALA A 62 2.05 50.97 -4.14
C ALA A 62 2.80 50.38 -5.35
N LEU A 63 3.22 51.22 -6.31
CA LEU A 63 4.08 50.83 -7.43
C LEU A 63 5.48 50.38 -6.98
N ALA A 64 6.05 51.04 -5.96
CA ALA A 64 7.38 50.71 -5.46
C ALA A 64 7.39 49.44 -4.58
N TYR A 65 6.41 49.28 -3.69
CA TYR A 65 6.39 48.18 -2.71
C TYR A 65 5.51 46.99 -3.12
N GLY A 66 4.56 47.16 -4.04
CA GLY A 66 3.65 46.11 -4.51
C GLY A 66 4.36 44.87 -5.05
N PRO A 67 5.35 44.99 -5.95
CA PRO A 67 6.13 43.86 -6.43
C PRO A 67 6.85 43.11 -5.30
N LEU A 68 7.38 43.82 -4.29
CA LEU A 68 8.04 43.21 -3.13
C LEU A 68 7.05 42.35 -2.32
N ILE A 69 5.82 42.85 -2.10
CA ILE A 69 4.77 42.09 -1.40
C ILE A 69 4.42 40.81 -2.18
N VAL A 70 4.26 40.90 -3.50
CA VAL A 70 4.00 39.73 -4.36
C VAL A 70 5.13 38.72 -4.28
N ILE A 71 6.39 39.17 -4.33
CA ILE A 71 7.57 38.31 -4.19
C ILE A 71 7.56 37.62 -2.82
N VAL A 72 7.29 38.34 -1.73
CA VAL A 72 7.24 37.75 -0.38
C VAL A 72 6.13 36.71 -0.28
N VAL A 73 4.90 37.02 -0.73
CA VAL A 73 3.77 36.10 -0.65
C VAL A 73 3.97 34.85 -1.52
N THR A 74 4.46 35.03 -2.75
CA THR A 74 4.77 33.91 -3.67
C THR A 74 5.92 33.06 -3.15
N SER A 75 6.94 33.66 -2.53
CA SER A 75 8.07 32.95 -1.93
C SER A 75 7.61 32.13 -0.72
N VAL A 76 6.85 32.72 0.20
CA VAL A 76 6.28 32.01 1.36
C VAL A 76 5.44 30.83 0.91
N ARG A 77 4.59 31.02 -0.11
CA ARG A 77 3.80 29.92 -0.71
C ARG A 77 4.68 28.85 -1.34
N GLY A 78 5.71 29.23 -2.09
CA GLY A 78 6.65 28.31 -2.74
C GLY A 78 7.40 27.44 -1.71
N PHE A 79 7.94 28.06 -0.67
CA PHE A 79 8.58 27.34 0.43
C PHE A 79 7.60 26.46 1.21
N ALA A 80 6.36 26.90 1.41
CA ALA A 80 5.34 26.09 2.05
C ALA A 80 4.95 24.86 1.19
N LEU A 81 4.81 25.03 -0.13
CA LEU A 81 4.58 23.95 -1.09
C LEU A 81 5.71 22.92 -1.10
N PHE A 82 6.96 23.40 -1.07
CA PHE A 82 8.13 22.54 -0.99
C PHE A 82 8.19 21.81 0.36
N GLY A 83 8.07 22.55 1.46
CA GLY A 83 8.13 22.03 2.82
C GLY A 83 7.07 20.97 3.09
N GLN A 84 5.81 21.20 2.70
CA GLN A 84 4.76 20.19 2.89
C GLN A 84 5.05 18.91 2.08
N THR A 85 5.61 19.04 0.88
CA THR A 85 5.91 17.88 0.00
C THR A 85 7.04 17.06 0.58
N VAL A 86 8.13 17.71 0.99
CA VAL A 86 9.31 17.06 1.60
C VAL A 86 8.94 16.39 2.92
N LEU A 87 8.24 17.10 3.82
CA LEU A 87 7.83 16.55 5.11
C LEU A 87 6.82 15.42 4.97
N THR A 88 5.87 15.53 4.05
CA THR A 88 4.94 14.44 3.73
C THR A 88 5.71 13.22 3.24
N ASN A 89 6.60 13.37 2.25
CA ASN A 89 7.37 12.25 1.71
C ASN A 89 8.23 11.60 2.80
N ARG A 90 8.84 12.39 3.69
CA ARG A 90 9.63 11.87 4.82
C ARG A 90 8.78 11.02 5.78
N VAL A 91 7.58 11.48 6.13
CA VAL A 91 6.67 10.73 7.02
C VAL A 91 6.15 9.47 6.30
N VAL A 92 5.68 9.60 5.07
CA VAL A 92 5.08 8.48 4.32
C VAL A 92 6.11 7.38 4.03
N THR A 93 7.31 7.74 3.60
CA THR A 93 8.39 6.76 3.36
C THR A 93 8.87 6.09 4.65
N ARG A 94 8.87 6.81 5.78
CA ARG A 94 9.19 6.21 7.08
C ARG A 94 8.13 5.21 7.52
N VAL A 95 6.86 5.59 7.41
CA VAL A 95 5.71 4.71 7.70
C VAL A 95 5.74 3.46 6.82
N GLU A 96 6.01 3.60 5.53
CA GLU A 96 6.18 2.48 4.60
C GLU A 96 7.26 1.50 5.08
N ALA A 97 8.45 2.01 5.43
CA ALA A 97 9.55 1.19 5.93
C ALA A 97 9.22 0.50 7.27
N ASP A 98 8.60 1.21 8.21
CA ASP A 98 8.23 0.66 9.52
C ASP A 98 7.16 -0.43 9.37
N MET A 99 6.16 -0.23 8.50
CA MET A 99 5.15 -1.25 8.20
C MET A 99 5.74 -2.47 7.49
N GLN A 100 6.68 -2.28 6.56
CA GLN A 100 7.41 -3.37 5.89
C GLN A 100 8.24 -4.18 6.89
N ALA A 101 8.97 -3.52 7.78
CA ALA A 101 9.78 -4.18 8.80
C ALA A 101 8.91 -4.99 9.77
N ALA A 102 7.77 -4.43 10.22
CA ALA A 102 6.82 -5.14 11.06
C ALA A 102 6.18 -6.34 10.36
N LEU A 103 5.81 -6.21 9.08
CA LEU A 103 5.26 -7.32 8.32
C LEU A 103 6.29 -8.43 8.15
N TYR A 104 7.54 -8.07 7.84
CA TYR A 104 8.62 -9.02 7.72
C TYR A 104 8.85 -9.76 9.03
N GLY A 105 8.99 -9.04 10.16
CA GLY A 105 9.14 -9.68 11.47
C GLY A 105 7.98 -10.62 11.79
N HIS A 106 6.74 -10.18 11.55
CA HIS A 106 5.56 -11.00 11.76
C HIS A 106 5.53 -12.27 10.90
N LEU A 107 5.97 -12.19 9.63
CA LEU A 107 6.06 -13.36 8.74
C LEU A 107 7.16 -14.34 9.16
N ILE A 108 8.26 -13.86 9.73
CA ILE A 108 9.32 -14.72 10.26
C ILE A 108 8.85 -15.47 11.51
N ASP A 109 8.00 -14.84 12.33
CA ASP A 109 7.41 -15.45 13.51
C ASP A 109 6.18 -16.32 13.22
N ALA A 110 5.63 -16.25 11.99
CA ALA A 110 4.45 -17.01 11.58
C ALA A 110 4.76 -18.50 11.43
N ASP A 111 3.74 -19.34 11.64
CA ASP A 111 3.91 -20.78 11.51
C ASP A 111 4.16 -21.16 10.04
N LEU A 112 4.92 -22.24 9.80
CA LEU A 112 5.08 -22.80 8.45
C LEU A 112 3.74 -23.18 7.81
N ALA A 113 2.75 -23.57 8.61
CA ALA A 113 1.39 -23.83 8.15
C ALA A 113 0.69 -22.59 7.59
N GLN A 114 0.98 -21.41 8.12
CA GLN A 114 0.43 -20.13 7.66
C GLN A 114 1.17 -19.68 6.40
N LEU A 115 2.51 -19.72 6.41
CA LEU A 115 3.35 -19.38 5.27
C LEU A 115 3.08 -20.27 4.05
N GLY A 116 2.83 -21.56 4.26
CA GLY A 116 2.54 -22.53 3.19
C GLY A 116 1.17 -22.38 2.53
N ARG A 117 0.29 -21.47 3.00
CA ARG A 117 -1.03 -21.24 2.37
C ARG A 117 -0.92 -20.38 1.12
N GLU A 118 0.11 -19.55 1.02
CA GLU A 118 0.32 -18.61 -0.07
C GLU A 118 1.64 -18.90 -0.79
N SER A 119 1.73 -18.49 -2.06
CA SER A 119 2.96 -18.64 -2.81
C SER A 119 3.98 -17.55 -2.41
N PRO A 120 5.30 -17.82 -2.53
CA PRO A 120 6.33 -16.79 -2.33
C PRO A 120 6.12 -15.52 -3.17
N ALA A 121 5.55 -15.67 -4.38
CA ALA A 121 5.20 -14.56 -5.25
C ALA A 121 4.08 -13.67 -4.66
N ALA A 122 3.09 -14.27 -3.99
CA ALA A 122 2.03 -13.51 -3.32
C ALA A 122 2.59 -12.65 -2.17
N PHE A 123 3.53 -13.17 -1.39
CA PHE A 123 4.22 -12.38 -0.37
C PHE A 123 5.03 -11.24 -1.00
N THR A 124 5.77 -11.51 -2.07
CA THR A 124 6.53 -10.48 -2.81
C THR A 124 5.62 -9.35 -3.32
N GLN A 125 4.45 -9.69 -3.85
CA GLN A 125 3.46 -8.71 -4.29
C GLN A 125 2.95 -7.82 -3.15
N ARG A 126 2.81 -8.37 -1.93
CA ARG A 126 2.43 -7.57 -0.75
C ARG A 126 3.52 -6.56 -0.39
N PHE A 127 4.79 -6.98 -0.43
CA PHE A 127 5.93 -6.09 -0.13
C PHE A 127 6.14 -4.98 -1.16
N THR A 128 5.67 -5.18 -2.40
CA THR A 128 5.90 -4.25 -3.51
C THR A 128 4.65 -3.46 -3.84
N THR A 129 3.63 -4.11 -4.38
CA THR A 129 2.43 -3.48 -4.92
C THR A 129 1.51 -2.93 -3.84
N ASP A 130 1.27 -3.67 -2.75
CA ASP A 130 0.33 -3.24 -1.71
C ASP A 130 0.86 -2.01 -0.95
N PHE A 131 2.16 -2.00 -0.61
CA PHE A 131 2.79 -0.82 0.00
C PHE A 131 2.82 0.37 -0.95
N ALA A 132 3.04 0.17 -2.25
CA ALA A 132 2.98 1.24 -3.24
C ALA A 132 1.59 1.92 -3.25
N PHE A 133 0.50 1.16 -3.19
CA PHE A 133 -0.86 1.73 -3.11
C PHE A 133 -1.08 2.52 -1.81
N ILE A 134 -0.63 2.00 -0.67
CA ILE A 134 -0.76 2.68 0.64
C ILE A 134 0.03 3.99 0.62
N LYS A 135 1.28 3.95 0.17
CA LYS A 135 2.19 5.10 0.02
C LYS A 135 1.59 6.15 -0.90
N GLU A 136 1.11 5.75 -2.08
CA GLU A 136 0.50 6.67 -3.04
C GLU A 136 -0.73 7.35 -2.44
N ALA A 137 -1.62 6.60 -1.78
CA ALA A 137 -2.79 7.19 -1.14
C ALA A 137 -2.42 8.20 -0.05
N LEU A 138 -1.51 7.86 0.87
CA LEU A 138 -1.06 8.77 1.93
C LEU A 138 -0.43 10.04 1.36
N THR A 139 0.40 9.89 0.33
CA THR A 139 1.04 11.01 -0.37
C THR A 139 -0.01 11.90 -1.02
N ARG A 140 -0.98 11.33 -1.74
CA ARG A 140 -1.98 12.08 -2.51
C ARG A 140 -3.04 12.72 -1.64
N ILE A 141 -3.42 12.10 -0.52
CA ILE A 141 -4.31 12.74 0.47
C ILE A 141 -3.64 14.01 1.02
N SER A 142 -2.36 13.92 1.38
CA SER A 142 -1.66 15.03 2.01
C SER A 142 -1.28 16.14 1.02
N THR A 143 -0.71 15.76 -0.12
CA THR A 143 -0.17 16.72 -1.10
C THR A 143 -1.22 17.24 -2.08
N VAL A 144 -2.33 16.52 -2.31
CA VAL A 144 -3.37 16.93 -3.26
C VAL A 144 -4.67 17.23 -2.54
N LEU A 145 -5.29 16.26 -1.87
CA LEU A 145 -6.64 16.44 -1.30
C LEU A 145 -6.69 17.58 -0.27
N LEU A 146 -5.91 17.47 0.81
CA LEU A 146 -5.95 18.45 1.90
C LEU A 146 -5.51 19.83 1.41
N ARG A 147 -4.47 19.87 0.57
CA ARG A 147 -3.98 21.11 -0.05
C ARG A 147 -5.04 21.78 -0.91
N ASP A 148 -5.66 21.05 -1.82
CA ASP A 148 -6.60 21.63 -2.78
C ASP A 148 -7.91 22.00 -2.08
N VAL A 149 -8.34 21.25 -1.06
CA VAL A 149 -9.42 21.68 -0.15
C VAL A 149 -9.06 23.00 0.55
N ALA A 150 -7.85 23.12 1.11
CA ALA A 150 -7.41 24.35 1.78
C ALA A 150 -7.34 25.54 0.82
N MET A 151 -6.85 25.34 -0.41
CA MET A 151 -6.87 26.35 -1.47
C MET A 151 -8.29 26.77 -1.84
N LEU A 152 -9.20 25.81 -2.01
CA LEU A 152 -10.60 26.09 -2.34
C LEU A 152 -11.28 26.88 -1.22
N VAL A 153 -11.08 26.48 0.05
CA VAL A 153 -11.60 27.20 1.22
C VAL A 153 -11.04 28.62 1.28
N GLY A 154 -9.73 28.79 1.06
CA GLY A 154 -9.09 30.11 1.02
C GLY A 154 -9.64 31.01 -0.07
N LEU A 155 -9.87 30.49 -1.28
CA LEU A 155 -10.43 31.24 -2.40
C LEU A 155 -11.92 31.57 -2.20
N VAL A 156 -12.71 30.64 -1.67
CA VAL A 156 -14.12 30.91 -1.34
C VAL A 156 -14.23 31.95 -0.24
N ALA A 157 -13.38 31.88 0.79
CA ALA A 157 -13.32 32.90 1.83
C ALA A 157 -12.94 34.28 1.25
N ALA A 158 -12.00 34.33 0.32
CA ALA A 158 -11.61 35.56 -0.36
C ALA A 158 -12.77 36.14 -1.20
N LEU A 159 -13.50 35.31 -1.95
CA LEU A 159 -14.68 35.73 -2.73
C LEU A 159 -15.75 36.34 -1.82
N ILE A 160 -16.09 35.66 -0.72
CA ILE A 160 -17.07 36.14 0.26
C ILE A 160 -16.62 37.46 0.89
N TRP A 161 -15.34 37.58 1.25
CA TRP A 161 -14.78 38.80 1.83
C TRP A 161 -14.79 39.98 0.85
N MET A 162 -14.53 39.73 -0.44
CA MET A 162 -14.55 40.77 -1.49
C MET A 162 -15.96 41.28 -1.78
N ASP A 163 -16.91 40.37 -2.03
CA ASP A 163 -18.30 40.72 -2.29
C ASP A 163 -19.23 39.50 -2.09
N PRO A 164 -20.01 39.47 -0.99
CA PRO A 164 -20.96 38.40 -0.73
C PRO A 164 -22.08 38.27 -1.79
N VAL A 165 -22.48 39.39 -2.41
CA VAL A 165 -23.57 39.41 -3.39
C VAL A 165 -23.09 38.80 -4.71
N LEU A 166 -21.90 39.21 -5.19
CA LEU A 166 -21.29 38.57 -6.36
C LEU A 166 -20.99 37.09 -6.10
N THR A 167 -20.66 36.73 -4.85
CA THR A 167 -20.45 35.33 -4.47
C THR A 167 -21.73 34.54 -4.56
N GLY A 168 -22.85 35.10 -4.11
CA GLY A 168 -24.17 34.51 -4.30
C GLY A 168 -24.49 34.27 -5.78
N VAL A 169 -24.21 35.24 -6.65
CA VAL A 169 -24.42 35.12 -8.11
C VAL A 169 -23.53 34.04 -8.71
N ALA A 170 -22.23 34.03 -8.37
CA ALA A 170 -21.31 32.98 -8.81
C ALA A 170 -21.75 31.59 -8.30
N ALA A 171 -22.26 31.51 -7.07
CA ALA A 171 -22.76 30.26 -6.48
C ALA A 171 -23.97 29.70 -7.26
N VAL A 172 -24.76 30.52 -7.94
CA VAL A 172 -25.83 30.04 -8.84
C VAL A 172 -25.26 29.20 -9.98
N THR A 173 -24.04 29.48 -10.45
CA THR A 173 -23.39 28.67 -11.51
C THR A 173 -22.95 27.29 -11.01
N VAL A 174 -22.71 27.12 -9.70
CA VAL A 174 -22.17 25.89 -9.11
C VAL A 174 -23.11 24.69 -9.33
N PRO A 175 -24.43 24.73 -9.04
CA PRO A 175 -25.34 23.61 -9.34
C PRO A 175 -25.34 23.17 -10.81
N PHE A 176 -25.25 24.12 -11.76
CA PHE A 176 -25.24 23.82 -13.20
C PHE A 176 -23.96 23.12 -13.64
N VAL A 177 -22.85 23.36 -12.96
CA VAL A 177 -21.55 22.71 -13.24
C VAL A 177 -21.39 21.42 -12.43
N ALA A 178 -21.70 21.46 -11.14
CA ALA A 178 -21.54 20.34 -10.20
C ALA A 178 -22.46 19.16 -10.55
N GLY A 179 -23.68 19.40 -11.04
CA GLY A 179 -24.62 18.35 -11.45
C GLY A 179 -24.07 17.43 -12.55
N PRO A 180 -23.68 17.98 -13.72
CA PRO A 180 -23.00 17.24 -14.78
C PRO A 180 -21.70 16.55 -14.32
N ILE A 181 -20.87 17.23 -13.53
CA ILE A 181 -19.65 16.65 -12.95
C ILE A 181 -19.98 15.42 -12.09
N GLY A 182 -20.99 15.52 -11.23
CA GLY A 182 -21.46 14.40 -10.40
C GLY A 182 -21.95 13.21 -11.24
N LYS A 183 -22.67 13.46 -12.35
CA LYS A 183 -23.07 12.41 -13.31
C LYS A 183 -21.86 11.76 -13.98
N ILE A 184 -20.86 12.56 -14.39
CA ILE A 184 -19.60 12.06 -14.95
C ILE A 184 -18.85 11.21 -13.92
N GLY A 185 -18.75 11.66 -12.66
CA GLY A 185 -18.12 10.93 -11.57
C GLY A 185 -18.79 9.57 -11.32
N LYS A 186 -20.13 9.52 -11.30
CA LYS A 186 -20.88 8.25 -11.20
C LYS A 186 -20.60 7.32 -12.38
N LYS A 187 -20.54 7.86 -13.61
CA LYS A 187 -20.20 7.09 -14.82
C LYS A 187 -18.76 6.56 -14.78
N LEU A 188 -17.80 7.40 -14.40
CA LEU A 188 -16.39 7.02 -14.24
C LEU A 188 -16.24 5.89 -13.22
N ARG A 189 -16.92 5.98 -12.07
CA ARG A 189 -16.93 4.91 -11.07
C ARG A 189 -17.40 3.58 -11.65
N ARG A 190 -18.53 3.57 -12.37
CA ARG A 190 -19.05 2.36 -13.02
C ARG A 190 -18.08 1.79 -14.05
N VAL A 191 -17.54 2.63 -14.93
CA VAL A 191 -16.58 2.18 -15.96
C VAL A 191 -15.30 1.66 -15.32
N SER A 192 -14.82 2.27 -14.24
CA SER A 192 -13.63 1.82 -13.50
C SER A 192 -13.81 0.42 -12.95
N THR A 193 -14.96 0.12 -12.32
CA THR A 193 -15.27 -1.22 -11.81
C THR A 193 -15.26 -2.26 -12.92
N THR A 194 -15.98 -2.01 -14.02
CA THR A 194 -15.99 -2.92 -15.18
C THR A 194 -14.60 -3.07 -15.81
N THR A 195 -13.79 -2.01 -15.80
CA THR A 195 -12.41 -2.06 -16.31
C THR A 195 -11.54 -2.96 -15.43
N GLN A 196 -11.66 -2.88 -14.10
CA GLN A 196 -10.92 -3.75 -13.18
C GLN A 196 -11.33 -5.22 -13.34
N GLU A 197 -12.63 -5.52 -13.45
CA GLU A 197 -13.13 -6.87 -13.71
C GLU A 197 -12.58 -7.45 -15.02
N GLN A 198 -12.65 -6.66 -16.11
CA GLN A 198 -12.14 -7.08 -17.41
C GLN A 198 -10.61 -7.23 -17.43
N MET A 199 -9.88 -6.38 -16.71
CA MET A 199 -8.43 -6.51 -16.53
C MET A 199 -8.07 -7.80 -15.80
N GLY A 200 -8.83 -8.16 -14.75
CA GLY A 200 -8.66 -9.43 -14.03
C GLY A 200 -8.88 -10.64 -14.95
N ALA A 201 -9.98 -10.65 -15.71
CA ALA A 201 -10.26 -11.71 -16.68
C ALA A 201 -9.17 -11.81 -17.78
N THR A 202 -8.68 -10.66 -18.25
CA THR A 202 -7.59 -10.61 -19.24
C THR A 202 -6.27 -11.13 -18.67
N ALA A 203 -5.95 -10.81 -17.41
CA ALA A 203 -4.76 -11.32 -16.74
C ALA A 203 -4.82 -12.85 -16.56
N SER A 204 -5.98 -13.38 -16.14
CA SER A 204 -6.20 -14.83 -16.05
C SER A 204 -6.04 -15.52 -17.40
N LEU A 205 -6.60 -14.95 -18.47
CA LEU A 205 -6.45 -15.47 -19.84
C LEU A 205 -4.97 -15.50 -20.27
N ILE A 206 -4.22 -14.44 -19.99
CA ILE A 206 -2.78 -14.39 -20.31
C ILE A 206 -2.03 -15.46 -19.53
N SER A 207 -2.30 -15.61 -18.23
CA SER A 207 -1.69 -16.65 -17.40
C SER A 207 -1.99 -18.05 -17.93
N GLU A 208 -3.25 -18.34 -18.26
CA GLU A 208 -3.68 -19.61 -18.86
C GLU A 208 -2.97 -19.86 -20.20
N SER A 209 -2.90 -18.84 -21.06
CA SER A 209 -2.25 -18.92 -22.38
C SER A 209 -0.75 -19.22 -22.26
N LEU A 210 -0.07 -18.61 -21.27
CA LEU A 210 1.36 -18.84 -21.03
C LEU A 210 1.62 -20.22 -20.42
N GLN A 211 0.79 -20.68 -19.47
CA GLN A 211 0.88 -22.04 -18.93
C GLN A 211 0.64 -23.09 -20.03
N GLY A 212 -0.32 -22.83 -20.92
CA GLY A 212 -0.66 -23.67 -22.07
C GLY A 212 0.24 -23.49 -23.29
N VAL A 213 1.29 -22.65 -23.23
CA VAL A 213 2.09 -22.29 -24.41
C VAL A 213 2.75 -23.51 -25.06
N ARG A 214 3.17 -24.49 -24.26
CA ARG A 214 3.74 -25.74 -24.76
C ARG A 214 2.73 -26.50 -25.63
N ILE A 215 1.48 -26.60 -25.18
CA ILE A 215 0.40 -27.27 -25.92
C ILE A 215 0.13 -26.49 -27.22
N ALA A 216 0.01 -25.16 -27.14
CA ALA A 216 -0.23 -24.34 -28.32
C ALA A 216 0.88 -24.48 -29.37
N LYS A 217 2.15 -24.60 -28.94
CA LYS A 217 3.30 -24.86 -29.83
C LYS A 217 3.23 -26.25 -30.46
N THR A 218 2.89 -27.27 -29.69
CA THR A 218 2.74 -28.65 -30.20
C THR A 218 1.68 -28.75 -31.31
N TYR A 219 0.58 -28.01 -31.19
CA TYR A 219 -0.53 -28.04 -32.15
C TYR A 219 -0.53 -26.87 -33.16
N ALA A 220 0.54 -26.07 -33.23
CA ALA A 220 0.64 -24.89 -34.10
C ALA A 220 -0.52 -23.87 -33.95
N MET A 221 -1.01 -23.69 -32.72
CA MET A 221 -2.16 -22.84 -32.35
C MET A 221 -1.76 -21.46 -31.80
N GLU A 222 -0.56 -20.97 -32.09
CA GLU A 222 -0.11 -19.66 -31.57
C GLU A 222 -0.95 -18.50 -32.09
N GLY A 223 -1.45 -18.60 -33.33
CA GLY A 223 -2.35 -17.60 -33.91
C GLY A 223 -3.66 -17.47 -33.11
N TYR A 224 -4.22 -18.60 -32.66
CA TYR A 224 -5.43 -18.63 -31.84
C TYR A 224 -5.20 -17.93 -30.48
N LEU A 225 -4.10 -18.23 -29.79
CA LEU A 225 -3.78 -17.57 -28.51
C LEU A 225 -3.54 -16.06 -28.70
N LYS A 226 -2.80 -15.68 -29.75
CA LYS A 226 -2.56 -14.26 -30.08
C LYS A 226 -3.88 -13.53 -30.35
N GLY A 227 -4.80 -14.12 -31.12
CA GLY A 227 -6.11 -13.55 -31.40
C GLY A 227 -6.94 -13.33 -30.14
N ARG A 228 -7.08 -14.37 -29.30
CA ARG A 228 -7.80 -14.25 -28.02
C ARG A 228 -7.21 -13.19 -27.10
N ALA A 229 -5.88 -13.12 -26.99
CA ALA A 229 -5.21 -12.10 -26.20
C ALA A 229 -5.46 -10.69 -26.77
N ALA A 230 -5.38 -10.53 -28.08
CA ALA A 230 -5.66 -9.25 -28.75
C ALA A 230 -7.09 -8.76 -28.51
N ASP A 231 -8.10 -9.64 -28.63
CA ASP A 231 -9.50 -9.31 -28.38
C ASP A 231 -9.75 -8.88 -26.92
N ALA A 232 -9.16 -9.62 -25.97
CA ALA A 232 -9.25 -9.30 -24.56
C ALA A 232 -8.57 -7.94 -24.24
N LEU A 233 -7.37 -7.70 -24.76
CA LEU A 233 -6.67 -6.42 -24.59
C LEU A 233 -7.43 -5.25 -25.24
N ASP A 234 -8.03 -5.47 -26.41
CA ASP A 234 -8.82 -4.44 -27.10
C ASP A 234 -10.12 -4.11 -26.35
N SER A 235 -10.73 -5.09 -25.68
CA SER A 235 -11.87 -4.85 -24.78
C SER A 235 -11.49 -3.92 -23.61
N VAL A 236 -10.33 -4.14 -22.99
CA VAL A 236 -9.79 -3.28 -21.93
C VAL A 236 -9.49 -1.88 -22.47
N ARG A 237 -8.88 -1.79 -23.67
CA ARG A 237 -8.63 -0.51 -24.35
C ARG A 237 -9.93 0.28 -24.57
N ARG A 238 -11.00 -0.36 -25.06
CA ARG A 238 -12.32 0.30 -25.25
C ARG A 238 -12.87 0.88 -23.93
N LEU A 239 -12.74 0.15 -22.83
CA LEU A 239 -13.17 0.62 -21.51
C LEU A 239 -12.31 1.80 -21.01
N LYS A 240 -10.98 1.70 -21.17
CA LYS A 240 -10.05 2.81 -20.86
C LYS A 240 -10.37 4.06 -21.67
N MET A 241 -10.64 3.93 -22.96
CA MET A 241 -11.07 5.06 -23.81
C MET A 241 -12.41 5.65 -23.36
N LYS A 242 -13.38 4.81 -22.96
CA LYS A 242 -14.66 5.29 -22.40
C LYS A 242 -14.46 6.09 -21.11
N ALA A 243 -13.53 5.68 -20.25
CA ALA A 243 -13.16 6.41 -19.04
C ALA A 243 -12.41 7.71 -19.38
N ALA A 244 -11.42 7.67 -20.27
CA ALA A 244 -10.66 8.83 -20.71
C ALA A 244 -11.58 9.90 -21.34
N ASN A 245 -12.48 9.50 -22.25
CA ASN A 245 -13.46 10.41 -22.86
C ASN A 245 -14.48 10.97 -21.87
N ALA A 246 -14.80 10.24 -20.80
CA ALA A 246 -15.66 10.78 -19.74
C ALA A 246 -14.90 11.80 -18.88
N ARG A 247 -13.62 11.54 -18.57
CA ARG A 247 -12.75 12.44 -17.81
C ARG A 247 -12.41 13.71 -18.58
N GLY A 248 -12.11 13.61 -19.87
CA GLY A 248 -11.81 14.75 -20.75
C GLY A 248 -12.98 15.72 -20.95
N ARG A 249 -14.20 15.37 -20.53
CA ARG A 249 -15.35 16.30 -20.51
C ARG A 249 -15.36 17.23 -19.29
N LEU A 250 -14.55 16.96 -18.28
CA LEU A 250 -14.51 17.78 -17.06
C LEU A 250 -13.92 19.17 -17.33
N ASP A 251 -12.84 19.26 -18.12
CA ASP A 251 -12.18 20.54 -18.39
C ASP A 251 -13.09 21.50 -19.18
N PRO A 252 -13.73 21.11 -20.30
CA PRO A 252 -14.64 22.00 -21.02
C PRO A 252 -15.85 22.45 -20.17
N LEU A 253 -16.39 21.57 -19.32
CA LEU A 253 -17.51 21.94 -18.44
C LEU A 253 -17.12 23.01 -17.41
N LEU A 254 -15.92 22.90 -16.85
CA LEU A 254 -15.40 23.86 -15.90
C LEU A 254 -15.01 25.18 -16.58
N GLU A 255 -14.47 25.12 -17.79
CA GLU A 255 -14.13 26.30 -18.59
C GLU A 255 -15.39 27.10 -18.95
N VAL A 256 -16.41 26.43 -19.50
CA VAL A 256 -17.68 27.07 -19.87
C VAL A 256 -18.40 27.61 -18.62
N GLY A 257 -18.43 26.82 -17.53
CA GLY A 257 -19.01 27.25 -16.27
C GLY A 257 -18.31 28.47 -15.67
N GLY A 258 -16.97 28.47 -15.67
CA GLY A 258 -16.16 29.61 -15.26
C GLY A 258 -16.39 30.83 -16.14
N GLY A 259 -16.49 30.65 -17.46
CA GLY A 259 -16.80 31.71 -18.41
C GLY A 259 -18.14 32.38 -18.15
N PHE A 260 -19.20 31.60 -17.88
CA PHE A 260 -20.51 32.15 -17.49
C PHE A 260 -20.44 32.93 -16.17
N ALA A 261 -19.71 32.43 -15.17
CA ALA A 261 -19.52 33.12 -13.90
C ALA A 261 -18.78 34.45 -14.10
N VAL A 262 -17.71 34.46 -14.89
CA VAL A 262 -16.95 35.67 -15.23
C VAL A 262 -17.80 36.67 -16.01
N ALA A 263 -18.61 36.21 -16.98
CA ALA A 263 -19.50 37.08 -17.74
C ALA A 263 -20.58 37.73 -16.85
N ALA A 264 -21.18 36.96 -15.92
CA ALA A 264 -22.14 37.49 -14.96
C ALA A 264 -21.50 38.53 -14.02
N VAL A 265 -20.28 38.26 -13.54
CA VAL A 265 -19.51 39.22 -12.74
C VAL A 265 -19.18 40.47 -13.54
N LEU A 266 -18.73 40.35 -14.79
CA LEU A 266 -18.43 41.49 -15.66
C LEU A 266 -19.65 42.38 -15.87
N MET A 267 -20.82 41.80 -16.09
CA MET A 267 -22.06 42.56 -16.28
C MET A 267 -22.44 43.32 -15.01
N LEU A 268 -22.43 42.67 -13.84
CA LEU A 268 -22.85 43.27 -12.58
C LEU A 268 -21.83 44.28 -12.03
N VAL A 269 -20.54 43.94 -12.05
CA VAL A 269 -19.48 44.84 -11.58
C VAL A 269 -19.29 45.97 -12.56
N GLY A 270 -19.36 45.72 -13.87
CA GLY A 270 -19.27 46.76 -14.89
C GLY A 270 -20.31 47.86 -14.68
N GLN A 271 -21.57 47.50 -14.41
CA GLN A 271 -22.62 48.47 -14.08
C GLN A 271 -22.30 49.26 -12.81
N ARG A 272 -21.82 48.59 -11.75
CA ARG A 272 -21.45 49.26 -10.48
C ARG A 272 -20.21 50.14 -10.57
N VAL A 273 -19.24 49.77 -11.41
CA VAL A 273 -18.05 50.58 -11.70
C VAL A 273 -18.46 51.83 -12.50
N MET A 274 -19.33 51.69 -13.49
CA MET A 274 -19.90 52.83 -14.23
C MET A 274 -20.71 53.77 -13.33
N ALA A 275 -21.39 53.23 -12.31
CA ALA A 275 -22.10 54.01 -11.30
C ALA A 275 -21.17 54.63 -10.22
N GLY A 276 -19.86 54.34 -10.25
CA GLY A 276 -18.89 54.84 -9.27
C GLY A 276 -18.93 54.15 -7.91
N GLU A 277 -19.68 53.05 -7.77
CA GLU A 277 -19.85 52.31 -6.51
C GLU A 277 -18.71 51.32 -6.24
N ARG A 278 -17.97 50.93 -7.28
CA ARG A 278 -16.91 49.91 -7.23
C ARG A 278 -15.74 50.29 -8.14
N THR A 279 -14.61 49.61 -7.93
CA THR A 279 -13.35 49.84 -8.62
C THR A 279 -13.06 48.81 -9.70
N VAL A 280 -12.14 49.11 -10.63
CA VAL A 280 -11.64 48.12 -11.59
C VAL A 280 -10.86 47.00 -10.87
N GLY A 281 -10.24 47.29 -9.72
CA GLY A 281 -9.62 46.28 -8.86
C GLY A 281 -10.62 45.27 -8.30
N ASP A 282 -11.82 45.71 -7.89
CA ASP A 282 -12.90 44.81 -7.46
C ASP A 282 -13.22 43.77 -8.54
N PHE A 283 -13.34 44.20 -9.80
CA PHE A 283 -13.61 43.30 -10.92
C PHE A 283 -12.45 42.31 -11.15
N THR A 284 -11.23 42.83 -11.31
CA THR A 284 -10.06 42.03 -11.69
C THR A 284 -9.66 41.02 -10.62
N GLY A 285 -9.67 41.43 -9.34
CA GLY A 285 -9.42 40.53 -8.22
C GLY A 285 -10.47 39.41 -8.13
N TYR A 286 -11.75 39.75 -8.33
CA TYR A 286 -12.83 38.77 -8.27
C TYR A 286 -12.78 37.74 -9.41
N VAL A 287 -12.53 38.19 -10.64
CA VAL A 287 -12.33 37.29 -11.79
C VAL A 287 -11.10 36.39 -11.57
N ALA A 288 -10.00 36.92 -11.04
CA ALA A 288 -8.82 36.12 -10.72
C ALA A 288 -9.15 35.03 -9.67
N ALA A 289 -9.92 35.34 -8.63
CA ALA A 289 -10.36 34.37 -7.63
C ALA A 289 -11.20 33.23 -8.26
N LEU A 290 -12.15 33.57 -9.13
CA LEU A 290 -12.99 32.57 -9.83
C LEU A 290 -12.15 31.63 -10.71
N LEU A 291 -11.23 32.17 -11.49
CA LEU A 291 -10.35 31.38 -12.35
C LEU A 291 -9.41 30.47 -11.55
N LEU A 292 -8.84 30.98 -10.46
CA LEU A 292 -7.99 30.19 -9.56
C LEU A 292 -8.78 29.08 -8.84
N ALA A 293 -10.06 29.31 -8.52
CA ALA A 293 -10.90 28.32 -7.84
C ALA A 293 -11.26 27.11 -8.72
N ALA A 294 -11.18 27.25 -10.05
CA ALA A 294 -11.46 26.15 -10.97
C ALA A 294 -10.47 24.99 -10.84
N GLN A 295 -9.19 25.26 -10.53
CA GLN A 295 -8.16 24.21 -10.42
C GLN A 295 -8.37 23.28 -9.20
N PRO A 296 -8.50 23.77 -7.95
CA PRO A 296 -8.75 22.91 -6.80
C PRO A 296 -10.06 22.12 -6.90
N ALA A 297 -11.09 22.71 -7.51
CA ALA A 297 -12.36 22.03 -7.74
C ALA A 297 -12.21 20.78 -8.64
N ARG A 298 -11.28 20.79 -9.61
CA ARG A 298 -10.97 19.63 -10.49
C ARG A 298 -10.41 18.46 -9.69
N ALA A 299 -9.52 18.73 -8.75
CA ALA A 299 -8.75 17.70 -8.05
C ALA A 299 -9.62 16.79 -7.19
N LEU A 300 -10.69 17.34 -6.58
CA LEU A 300 -11.61 16.64 -5.68
C LEU A 300 -12.31 15.42 -6.34
N GLY A 301 -12.45 15.40 -7.66
CA GLY A 301 -13.11 14.32 -8.39
C GLY A 301 -12.29 13.03 -8.57
N THR A 302 -10.98 13.05 -8.28
CA THR A 302 -10.05 11.99 -8.74
C THR A 302 -9.55 11.03 -7.65
N LEU A 303 -9.96 11.21 -6.40
CA LEU A 303 -9.33 10.53 -5.26
C LEU A 303 -9.94 9.18 -4.89
N ASN A 304 -11.19 8.93 -5.30
CA ASN A 304 -11.93 7.78 -4.83
C ASN A 304 -11.28 6.44 -5.23
N ALA A 305 -10.72 6.33 -6.45
CA ALA A 305 -10.11 5.07 -6.90
C ALA A 305 -8.88 4.68 -6.07
N ILE A 306 -7.98 5.64 -5.83
CA ILE A 306 -6.73 5.43 -5.08
C ILE A 306 -7.03 5.06 -3.61
N LEU A 307 -8.05 5.68 -3.01
CA LEU A 307 -8.48 5.32 -1.66
C LEU A 307 -9.03 3.89 -1.57
N GLN A 308 -9.70 3.39 -2.62
CA GLN A 308 -10.20 2.01 -2.65
C GLN A 308 -9.07 1.00 -2.78
N GLU A 309 -8.06 1.29 -3.62
CA GLU A 309 -6.88 0.43 -3.79
C GLU A 309 -6.08 0.34 -2.49
N ALA A 310 -5.83 1.48 -1.84
CA ALA A 310 -5.19 1.52 -0.54
C ALA A 310 -6.02 0.84 0.55
N ALA A 311 -7.34 1.00 0.55
CA ALA A 311 -8.20 0.29 1.50
C ALA A 311 -8.12 -1.23 1.32
N ALA A 312 -8.09 -1.73 0.08
CA ALA A 312 -7.94 -3.15 -0.19
C ALA A 312 -6.56 -3.69 0.25
N ALA A 313 -5.50 -2.91 0.00
CA ALA A 313 -4.15 -3.23 0.48
C ALA A 313 -4.07 -3.26 2.01
N LEU A 314 -4.63 -2.26 2.70
CA LEU A 314 -4.69 -2.21 4.16
C LEU A 314 -5.48 -3.38 4.76
N THR A 315 -6.59 -3.80 4.13
CA THR A 315 -7.35 -4.97 4.56
C THR A 315 -6.48 -6.23 4.52
N ARG A 316 -5.72 -6.45 3.43
CA ARG A 316 -4.82 -7.61 3.32
C ARG A 316 -3.66 -7.53 4.31
N TYR A 317 -3.09 -6.34 4.48
CA TYR A 317 -2.01 -6.09 5.45
C TYR A 317 -2.46 -6.41 6.87
N PHE A 318 -3.57 -5.82 7.33
CA PHE A 318 -4.05 -6.03 8.70
C PHE A 318 -4.59 -7.45 8.91
N ALA A 319 -5.23 -8.07 7.91
CA ALA A 319 -5.64 -9.46 8.02
C ALA A 319 -4.46 -10.41 8.28
N LEU A 320 -3.29 -10.11 7.70
CA LEU A 320 -2.08 -10.88 7.96
C LEU A 320 -1.49 -10.54 9.32
N MET A 321 -1.33 -9.26 9.66
CA MET A 321 -0.80 -8.84 10.97
C MET A 321 -1.65 -9.30 12.16
N ASP A 322 -2.95 -9.51 11.95
CA ASP A 322 -3.88 -9.99 12.98
C ASP A 322 -3.86 -11.52 13.12
N GLU A 323 -3.22 -12.25 12.20
CA GLU A 323 -3.12 -13.69 12.28
C GLU A 323 -2.01 -14.09 13.26
N ALA A 324 -2.41 -14.43 14.48
CA ALA A 324 -1.49 -14.94 15.50
C ALA A 324 -0.82 -16.26 15.09
N PRO A 325 0.47 -16.47 15.41
CA PRO A 325 1.09 -17.79 15.35
C PRO A 325 0.37 -18.77 16.30
N THR A 326 0.08 -19.96 15.79
CA THR A 326 -0.59 -21.04 16.51
C THR A 326 0.39 -21.88 17.33
N ILE A 327 1.63 -22.04 16.86
CA ILE A 327 2.67 -22.76 17.61
C ILE A 327 3.27 -21.82 18.65
N ARG A 328 2.77 -21.92 19.88
CA ARG A 328 3.26 -21.17 21.04
C ARG A 328 3.77 -22.10 22.12
N GLU A 329 4.72 -21.61 22.89
CA GLU A 329 5.18 -22.29 24.11
C GLU A 329 4.07 -22.27 25.16
N ALA A 330 3.90 -23.38 25.88
CA ALA A 330 2.98 -23.44 27.00
C ALA A 330 3.45 -22.49 28.13
N PRO A 331 2.54 -21.87 28.90
CA PRO A 331 2.92 -21.10 30.08
C PRO A 331 3.77 -21.96 31.04
N GLY A 332 5.01 -21.53 31.30
CA GLY A 332 5.95 -22.26 32.15
C GLY A 332 6.60 -23.48 31.49
N ALA A 333 6.61 -23.56 30.14
CA ALA A 333 7.38 -24.56 29.40
C ALA A 333 8.84 -24.59 29.89
N LYS A 334 9.35 -25.79 30.16
CA LYS A 334 10.72 -25.98 30.65
C LYS A 334 11.65 -26.27 29.48
N ALA A 335 12.94 -26.04 29.64
CA ALA A 335 13.91 -26.50 28.67
C ALA A 335 13.85 -28.04 28.55
N LEU A 336 13.97 -28.55 27.33
CA LEU A 336 14.12 -29.97 27.05
C LEU A 336 15.34 -30.49 27.80
N LYS A 337 15.15 -31.48 28.66
CA LYS A 337 16.26 -32.08 29.38
C LYS A 337 17.12 -32.90 28.43
N PRO A 338 18.46 -32.81 28.49
CA PRO A 338 19.35 -33.67 27.72
C PRO A 338 19.08 -35.14 28.02
N GLY A 339 19.15 -35.97 27.00
CA GLY A 339 18.93 -37.41 27.10
C GLY A 339 19.54 -38.17 25.93
N PRO A 340 19.32 -39.48 25.88
CA PRO A 340 19.96 -40.36 24.90
C PRO A 340 19.42 -40.16 23.46
N GLY A 341 18.31 -39.45 23.26
CA GLY A 341 17.77 -39.10 21.95
C GLY A 341 16.74 -40.10 21.40
N GLU A 342 15.96 -40.76 22.27
CA GLU A 342 14.83 -41.58 21.83
C GLU A 342 13.69 -40.69 21.30
N ILE A 343 13.08 -41.05 20.17
CA ILE A 343 11.89 -40.37 19.62
C ILE A 343 10.71 -41.33 19.65
N ALA A 344 9.61 -40.92 20.27
CA ALA A 344 8.39 -41.73 20.35
C ALA A 344 7.17 -40.98 19.82
N TYR A 345 6.43 -41.65 18.93
CA TYR A 345 5.12 -41.26 18.42
C TYR A 345 4.07 -42.18 19.04
N ARG A 346 3.01 -41.60 19.62
CA ARG A 346 1.92 -42.38 20.24
C ARG A 346 0.56 -41.94 19.71
N ASN A 347 -0.17 -42.86 19.09
CA ASN A 347 -1.46 -42.65 18.44
C ASN A 347 -1.49 -41.33 17.64
N LEU A 348 -0.42 -41.07 16.89
CA LEU A 348 -0.18 -39.77 16.27
C LEU A 348 -1.14 -39.54 15.10
N GLN A 349 -1.77 -38.39 15.10
CA GLN A 349 -2.65 -37.93 14.03
C GLN A 349 -2.21 -36.54 13.59
N PHE A 350 -2.17 -36.31 12.28
CA PHE A 350 -1.79 -35.02 11.74
C PHE A 350 -2.50 -34.72 10.42
N ARG A 351 -2.94 -33.46 10.27
CA ARG A 351 -3.61 -32.94 9.07
C ARG A 351 -3.06 -31.55 8.76
N TYR A 352 -2.65 -31.31 7.50
CA TYR A 352 -2.25 -29.97 7.06
C TYR A 352 -3.46 -29.04 6.88
N ARG A 353 -4.61 -29.62 6.51
CA ARG A 353 -5.92 -28.97 6.39
C ARG A 353 -6.97 -29.91 6.97
N ALA A 354 -8.10 -29.37 7.41
CA ALA A 354 -9.15 -30.14 8.09
C ALA A 354 -9.61 -31.37 7.27
N ASP A 355 -9.65 -31.24 5.94
CA ASP A 355 -10.10 -32.23 4.97
C ASP A 355 -8.99 -33.14 4.41
N ALA A 356 -7.73 -32.94 4.80
CA ALA A 356 -6.58 -33.65 4.23
C ALA A 356 -5.71 -34.32 5.32
N PRO A 357 -6.06 -35.54 5.77
CA PRO A 357 -5.22 -36.30 6.69
C PRO A 357 -3.88 -36.67 6.05
N ALA A 358 -2.80 -36.43 6.79
CA ALA A 358 -1.46 -36.83 6.39
C ALA A 358 -0.95 -38.04 7.20
N LEU A 359 -1.36 -38.15 8.47
CA LEU A 359 -1.00 -39.24 9.38
C LEU A 359 -2.21 -39.62 10.24
N GLU A 360 -2.46 -40.92 10.41
CA GLU A 360 -3.59 -41.44 11.19
C GLU A 360 -3.14 -42.61 12.07
N GLY A 361 -3.14 -42.40 13.39
CA GLY A 361 -2.89 -43.45 14.38
C GLY A 361 -1.48 -44.05 14.35
N ILE A 362 -0.43 -43.23 14.15
CA ILE A 362 0.94 -43.75 14.07
C ILE A 362 1.50 -44.00 15.48
N ASP A 363 1.91 -45.24 15.72
CA ASP A 363 2.70 -45.66 16.88
C ASP A 363 4.09 -46.13 16.42
N LEU A 364 5.13 -45.42 16.83
CA LEU A 364 6.52 -45.68 16.42
C LEU A 364 7.48 -45.23 17.51
N VAL A 365 8.48 -46.06 17.81
CA VAL A 365 9.61 -45.70 18.68
C VAL A 365 10.91 -45.83 17.89
N VAL A 366 11.69 -44.76 17.86
CA VAL A 366 13.03 -44.67 17.29
C VAL A 366 14.02 -44.72 18.45
N PRO A 367 14.76 -45.84 18.63
CA PRO A 367 15.70 -45.99 19.72
C PRO A 367 16.86 -44.99 19.65
N ALA A 368 17.32 -44.53 20.81
CA ALA A 368 18.49 -43.70 20.94
C ALA A 368 19.74 -44.30 20.26
N GLY A 369 20.53 -43.47 19.60
CA GLY A 369 21.78 -43.86 18.93
C GLY A 369 21.59 -44.75 17.69
N SER A 370 20.36 -45.01 17.26
CA SER A 370 20.06 -45.84 16.10
C SER A 370 19.80 -45.02 14.84
N THR A 371 19.97 -45.63 13.67
CA THR A 371 19.54 -45.06 12.39
C THR A 371 18.27 -45.76 11.93
N THR A 372 17.14 -45.05 11.94
CA THR A 372 15.86 -45.56 11.45
C THR A 372 15.55 -45.00 10.06
N ALA A 373 15.32 -45.89 9.09
CA ALA A 373 14.92 -45.51 7.74
C ALA A 373 13.39 -45.53 7.58
N LEU A 374 12.80 -44.41 7.17
CA LEU A 374 11.38 -44.32 6.80
C LEU A 374 11.22 -44.56 5.30
N VAL A 375 10.61 -45.69 4.92
CA VAL A 375 10.42 -46.10 3.52
C VAL A 375 8.93 -46.10 3.16
N GLY A 376 8.60 -45.62 1.96
CA GLY A 376 7.22 -45.62 1.47
C GLY A 376 7.06 -44.79 0.19
N ARG A 377 5.92 -44.95 -0.48
CA ARG A 377 5.58 -44.21 -1.72
C ARG A 377 5.58 -42.69 -1.50
N SER A 378 5.71 -41.91 -2.56
CA SER A 378 5.51 -40.45 -2.46
C SER A 378 4.14 -40.15 -1.86
N GLY A 379 4.06 -39.13 -1.00
CA GLY A 379 2.82 -38.79 -0.27
C GLY A 379 2.48 -39.65 0.94
N SER A 380 3.28 -40.67 1.31
CA SER A 380 3.01 -41.55 2.47
C SER A 380 3.21 -40.90 3.85
N GLY A 381 3.33 -39.58 3.95
CA GLY A 381 3.48 -38.87 5.23
C GLY A 381 4.88 -38.83 5.85
N LYS A 382 5.93 -39.35 5.18
CA LYS A 382 7.31 -39.39 5.70
C LYS A 382 7.83 -38.01 6.13
N SER A 383 7.76 -37.03 5.23
CA SER A 383 8.21 -35.66 5.54
C SER A 383 7.37 -35.03 6.64
N SER A 384 6.08 -35.37 6.71
CA SER A 384 5.19 -34.91 7.79
C SER A 384 5.64 -35.43 9.15
N LEU A 385 6.02 -36.72 9.26
CA LEU A 385 6.56 -37.29 10.50
C LEU A 385 7.83 -36.58 10.96
N LEU A 386 8.74 -36.28 10.03
CA LEU A 386 9.99 -35.59 10.32
C LEU A 386 9.76 -34.14 10.77
N ASN A 387 8.80 -33.43 10.16
CA ASN A 387 8.50 -32.04 10.50
C ASN A 387 7.89 -31.86 11.91
N LEU A 388 7.29 -32.92 12.46
CA LEU A 388 6.68 -32.88 13.80
C LEU A 388 7.70 -32.97 14.94
N VAL A 389 8.89 -33.54 14.71
CA VAL A 389 9.95 -33.67 15.73
C VAL A 389 10.49 -32.31 16.19
N PRO A 390 10.95 -31.41 15.29
CA PRO A 390 11.34 -30.04 15.66
C PRO A 390 10.14 -29.12 15.92
N ARG A 391 8.91 -29.67 15.97
CA ARG A 391 7.65 -28.96 16.14
C ARG A 391 7.51 -27.78 15.16
N LEU A 392 7.72 -28.08 13.87
CA LEU A 392 7.40 -27.15 12.77
C LEU A 392 5.89 -27.13 12.46
N TYR A 393 5.20 -28.19 12.87
CA TYR A 393 3.76 -28.30 12.95
C TYR A 393 3.39 -28.92 14.30
N ASP A 394 2.19 -28.63 14.82
CA ASP A 394 1.62 -29.35 15.95
C ASP A 394 0.76 -30.54 15.46
N ALA A 395 0.84 -31.66 16.16
CA ALA A 395 0.01 -32.82 15.87
C ALA A 395 -1.47 -32.51 16.17
N THR A 396 -2.38 -32.97 15.31
CA THR A 396 -3.83 -32.80 15.50
C THR A 396 -4.40 -33.77 16.53
N GLY A 397 -3.68 -34.86 16.81
CA GLY A 397 -3.99 -35.84 17.84
C GLY A 397 -2.76 -36.68 18.21
N GLY A 398 -2.78 -37.30 19.39
CA GLY A 398 -1.65 -38.07 19.91
C GLY A 398 -0.50 -37.19 20.43
N THR A 399 0.70 -37.77 20.52
CA THR A 399 1.90 -37.11 21.08
C THR A 399 3.16 -37.45 20.28
N VAL A 400 4.07 -36.48 20.19
CA VAL A 400 5.47 -36.68 19.80
C VAL A 400 6.33 -36.38 21.03
N ALA A 401 7.22 -37.29 21.40
CA ALA A 401 8.08 -37.13 22.56
C ALA A 401 9.55 -37.39 22.22
N ILE A 402 10.44 -36.63 22.86
CA ILE A 402 11.89 -36.87 22.86
C ILE A 402 12.29 -37.22 24.28
N ASP A 403 12.92 -38.38 24.47
CA ASP A 403 13.32 -38.91 25.79
C ASP A 403 12.16 -38.88 26.81
N GLY A 404 10.96 -39.25 26.35
CA GLY A 404 9.73 -39.27 27.14
C GLY A 404 9.10 -37.89 27.43
N GLN A 405 9.68 -36.79 26.94
CA GLN A 405 9.15 -35.43 27.10
C GLN A 405 8.35 -35.02 25.85
N ASP A 406 7.05 -34.74 25.98
CA ASP A 406 6.24 -34.24 24.86
C ASP A 406 6.81 -32.91 24.34
N VAL A 407 7.01 -32.82 23.02
CA VAL A 407 7.60 -31.64 22.36
C VAL A 407 6.78 -30.36 22.57
N ARG A 408 5.48 -30.47 22.91
CA ARG A 408 4.62 -29.33 23.23
C ARG A 408 4.83 -28.78 24.64
N GLY A 409 5.42 -29.58 25.54
CA GLY A 409 5.67 -29.22 26.94
C GLY A 409 7.01 -28.53 27.19
N VAL A 410 7.86 -28.41 26.17
CA VAL A 410 9.20 -27.84 26.27
C VAL A 410 9.35 -26.54 25.48
N THR A 411 10.37 -25.74 25.81
CA THR A 411 10.68 -24.52 25.04
C THR A 411 11.16 -24.88 23.63
N LEU A 412 10.67 -24.14 22.62
CA LEU A 412 10.98 -24.35 21.21
C LEU A 412 12.48 -24.16 20.94
N SER A 413 13.12 -23.22 21.61
CA SER A 413 14.56 -22.98 21.50
C SER A 413 15.36 -24.21 21.93
N SER A 414 15.04 -24.80 23.09
CA SER A 414 15.70 -26.01 23.59
C SER A 414 15.44 -27.23 22.71
N LEU A 415 14.22 -27.36 22.17
CA LEU A 415 13.83 -28.45 21.29
C LEU A 415 14.62 -28.39 19.97
N ARG A 416 14.63 -27.22 19.33
CA ARG A 416 15.28 -27.02 18.03
C ARG A 416 16.80 -27.02 18.14
N ALA A 417 17.38 -26.67 19.29
CA ALA A 417 18.80 -26.83 19.55
C ALA A 417 19.24 -28.31 19.66
N ALA A 418 18.31 -29.21 20.01
CA ALA A 418 18.57 -30.65 20.13
C ALA A 418 18.33 -31.43 18.81
N VAL A 419 17.83 -30.77 17.77
CA VAL A 419 17.44 -31.41 16.50
C VAL A 419 18.13 -30.71 15.33
N ALA A 420 18.84 -31.45 14.51
CA ALA A 420 19.34 -30.99 13.21
C ALA A 420 18.50 -31.59 12.08
N VAL A 421 18.18 -30.79 11.06
CA VAL A 421 17.40 -31.22 9.90
C VAL A 421 18.21 -30.95 8.64
N VAL A 422 18.31 -31.96 7.76
CA VAL A 422 18.85 -31.83 6.41
C VAL A 422 17.71 -32.10 5.44
N SER A 423 17.25 -31.06 4.74
CA SER A 423 16.14 -31.14 3.79
C SER A 423 16.59 -31.68 2.44
N GLN A 424 15.64 -32.21 1.67
CA GLN A 424 15.88 -32.65 0.28
C GLN A 424 16.25 -31.46 -0.63
N GLU A 425 15.60 -30.31 -0.41
CA GLU A 425 15.93 -29.04 -1.07
C GLU A 425 16.67 -28.17 -0.05
N VAL A 426 17.98 -28.00 -0.25
CA VAL A 426 18.81 -27.15 0.60
C VAL A 426 18.62 -25.69 0.18
N VAL A 427 18.26 -24.84 1.13
CA VAL A 427 18.20 -23.39 0.93
C VAL A 427 19.52 -22.79 1.40
N LEU A 428 20.17 -22.02 0.52
CA LEU A 428 21.35 -21.23 0.86
C LEU A 428 20.95 -19.75 0.94
N PHE A 429 21.47 -19.06 1.94
CA PHE A 429 21.34 -17.62 2.05
C PHE A 429 22.45 -16.93 1.25
N ASP A 430 22.14 -15.75 0.72
CA ASP A 430 23.11 -14.87 0.04
C ASP A 430 24.10 -14.29 1.06
N ASP A 431 25.07 -15.13 1.42
CA ASP A 431 26.12 -14.89 2.40
C ASP A 431 27.30 -15.83 2.08
N THR A 432 28.39 -15.71 2.83
CA THR A 432 29.56 -16.58 2.72
C THR A 432 29.20 -18.05 3.02
N ILE A 433 30.03 -18.96 2.49
CA ILE A 433 29.92 -20.40 2.78
C ILE A 433 30.07 -20.65 4.28
N ALA A 434 31.00 -19.93 4.94
CA ALA A 434 31.20 -20.03 6.38
C ALA A 434 29.94 -19.62 7.17
N ALA A 435 29.27 -18.54 6.77
CA ALA A 435 28.02 -18.11 7.39
C ALA A 435 26.88 -19.13 7.20
N ASN A 436 26.76 -19.71 6.00
CA ASN A 436 25.77 -20.77 5.74
C ASN A 436 26.03 -22.03 6.59
N ILE A 437 27.28 -22.48 6.73
CA ILE A 437 27.63 -23.62 7.59
C ILE A 437 27.38 -23.27 9.07
N GLY A 438 27.71 -22.04 9.49
CA GLY A 438 27.54 -21.56 10.86
C GLY A 438 26.11 -21.14 11.23
N PHE A 439 25.16 -21.16 10.29
CA PHE A 439 23.81 -20.60 10.46
C PHE A 439 23.08 -21.13 11.71
N GLY A 440 23.20 -22.43 11.98
CA GLY A 440 22.57 -23.08 13.13
C GLY A 440 23.26 -22.84 14.48
N ARG A 441 24.44 -22.21 14.50
CA ARG A 441 25.21 -21.94 15.72
C ARG A 441 25.91 -20.57 15.64
N PRO A 442 25.19 -19.48 15.96
CA PRO A 442 25.77 -18.14 15.98
C PRO A 442 27.02 -18.07 16.87
N GLY A 443 28.09 -17.47 16.35
CA GLY A 443 29.36 -17.33 17.06
C GLY A 443 30.28 -18.56 16.99
N ALA A 444 29.97 -19.57 16.18
CA ALA A 444 30.90 -20.66 15.90
C ALA A 444 32.23 -20.12 15.35
N LYS A 445 33.35 -20.63 15.89
CA LYS A 445 34.68 -20.20 15.45
C LYS A 445 34.97 -20.77 14.06
N MET A 446 35.75 -20.04 13.26
CA MET A 446 36.14 -20.50 11.91
C MET A 446 36.74 -21.91 11.91
N LEU A 447 37.56 -22.25 12.91
CA LEU A 447 38.13 -23.59 13.05
C LEU A 447 37.06 -24.67 13.25
N GLU A 448 35.99 -24.40 14.01
CA GLU A 448 34.88 -25.34 14.18
C GLU A 448 34.09 -25.50 12.88
N ILE A 449 33.91 -24.41 12.13
CA ILE A 449 33.24 -24.41 10.82
C ILE A 449 34.05 -25.22 9.80
N MET A 450 35.37 -25.06 9.76
CA MET A 450 36.27 -25.83 8.90
C MET A 450 36.25 -27.31 9.26
N ALA A 451 36.32 -27.65 10.55
CA ALA A 451 36.24 -29.04 11.00
C ALA A 451 34.89 -29.69 10.62
N ALA A 452 33.78 -28.96 10.71
CA ALA A 452 32.48 -29.45 10.23
C ALA A 452 32.47 -29.65 8.71
N ALA A 453 33.07 -28.73 7.95
CA ALA A 453 33.20 -28.87 6.50
C ALA A 453 34.08 -30.06 6.08
N GLU A 454 35.15 -30.36 6.84
CA GLU A 454 35.99 -31.54 6.62
C GLU A 454 35.23 -32.83 6.93
N ALA A 455 34.54 -32.89 8.06
CA ALA A 455 33.72 -34.04 8.46
C ALA A 455 32.58 -34.32 7.46
N ALA A 456 32.03 -33.28 6.83
CA ALA A 456 31.04 -33.38 5.77
C ALA A 456 31.64 -33.61 4.36
N ALA A 457 32.96 -33.79 4.25
CA ALA A 457 33.70 -33.90 2.99
C ALA A 457 33.49 -32.70 2.02
N ALA A 458 33.11 -31.54 2.54
CA ALA A 458 32.87 -30.32 1.79
C ALA A 458 34.11 -29.44 1.63
N HIS A 459 35.04 -29.48 2.60
CA HIS A 459 36.21 -28.58 2.65
C HIS A 459 37.03 -28.56 1.34
N GLY A 460 37.18 -29.72 0.70
CA GLY A 460 37.97 -29.85 -0.53
C GLY A 460 37.43 -29.02 -1.70
N PHE A 461 36.12 -29.04 -1.97
CA PHE A 461 35.55 -28.23 -3.05
C PHE A 461 35.40 -26.77 -2.63
N VAL A 462 35.04 -26.52 -1.36
CA VAL A 462 34.88 -25.17 -0.81
C VAL A 462 36.18 -24.37 -0.96
N SER A 463 37.33 -24.97 -0.68
CA SER A 463 38.64 -24.31 -0.77
C SER A 463 39.09 -24.00 -2.21
N ARG A 464 38.39 -24.53 -3.22
CA ARG A 464 38.66 -24.25 -4.65
C ARG A 464 37.70 -23.23 -5.25
N LEU A 465 36.69 -22.80 -4.49
CA LEU A 465 35.78 -21.74 -4.92
C LEU A 465 36.51 -20.39 -4.85
N PRO A 466 36.15 -19.45 -5.75
CA PRO A 466 36.81 -18.14 -5.87
C PRO A 466 36.62 -17.24 -4.65
#